data_AF-G8ZKI7-F1
#
_entry.id   AF-G8ZKI7-F1
#
_cell.length_a   1.000
_cell.length_b   1.000
_cell.length_c   1.000
_cell.angle_alpha   90.00
_cell.angle_beta   90.00
_cell.angle_gamma   90.00
#
_symmetry.space_group_name_H-M   'P 1'
#
loop_
_entity.id
_entity.type
_entity.pdbx_description
1 polymer ?
#
loop_
_entity_poly.entity_id
_entity_poly.type
_entity_poly.pdbx_seq_one_letter_code
_entity_poly.pdbx_strand_id
1 'polypeptide(L)'
;MNKDRAFIIAEEVFNSVNFIEDYEIYELAFLIAFETGCRAIDSFYIATAKVRDAILVSNDRAQVESARKFGVNAFYLIEEFEEIKKKLNE
;
A
#
# COMPACT_ATOMS: atom_id res chain seq x y z
N MET A 1 22.10 -14.44 2.10
CA MET A 1 21.14 -14.19 3.20
C MET A 1 20.81 -15.53 3.83
N ASN A 2 21.05 -15.71 5.13
CA ASN A 2 20.67 -16.94 5.82
C ASN A 2 19.13 -16.99 5.89
N LYS A 3 18.51 -18.10 5.47
CA LYS A 3 17.04 -18.26 5.44
C LYS A 3 16.44 -18.03 6.82
N ASP A 4 17.12 -18.47 7.87
CA ASP A 4 16.67 -18.32 9.26
C ASP A 4 16.59 -16.83 9.65
N ARG A 5 17.56 -16.03 9.21
CA ARG A 5 17.58 -14.59 9.49
C ARG A 5 16.46 -13.85 8.75
N ALA A 6 16.15 -14.26 7.52
CA ALA A 6 15.05 -13.66 6.77
C ALA A 6 13.69 -13.95 7.42
N PHE A 7 13.50 -15.16 7.94
CA PHE A 7 12.30 -15.55 8.67
C PHE A 7 12.10 -14.71 9.94
N ILE A 8 13.15 -14.59 10.77
CA ILE A 8 13.10 -13.80 12.00
C ILE A 8 12.72 -12.32 11.70
N ILE A 9 13.35 -11.72 10.68
CA ILE A 9 13.04 -10.33 10.31
C ILE A 9 11.59 -10.19 9.83
N ALA A 10 11.09 -11.14 9.03
CA ALA A 10 9.71 -11.09 8.55
C ALA A 10 8.71 -11.22 9.71
N GLU A 11 8.96 -12.11 10.66
CA GLU A 11 8.12 -12.29 11.84
C GLU A 11 8.09 -11.03 12.72
N GLU A 12 9.25 -10.41 12.97
CA GLU A 12 9.32 -9.13 13.70
C GLU A 12 8.51 -8.02 13.01
N VAL A 13 8.63 -7.90 11.68
CA VAL A 13 7.86 -6.92 10.90
C VAL A 13 6.36 -7.21 10.98
N PHE A 14 5.96 -8.46 10.75
CA PHE A 14 4.54 -8.86 10.76
C PHE A 14 3.88 -8.65 12.13
N ASN A 15 4.62 -8.83 13.23
CA ASN A 15 4.12 -8.55 14.58
C ASN A 15 3.93 -7.06 14.87
N SER A 16 4.41 -6.16 14.00
CA SER A 16 4.30 -4.70 14.15
C SER A 16 3.30 -4.04 13.21
N VAL A 17 2.64 -4.81 12.34
CA VAL A 17 1.66 -4.29 11.38
C VAL A 17 0.25 -4.83 11.68
N ASN A 18 -0.75 -4.03 11.34
CA ASN A 18 -2.14 -4.47 11.39
C ASN A 18 -2.50 -5.12 10.05
N PHE A 19 -3.14 -6.28 10.12
CA PHE A 19 -3.69 -6.96 8.95
C PHE A 19 -5.14 -6.55 8.73
N ILE A 20 -5.55 -6.59 7.47
CA ILE A 20 -6.94 -6.44 7.05
C ILE A 20 -7.31 -7.69 6.27
N GLU A 21 -8.51 -8.20 6.49
CA GLU A 21 -8.97 -9.40 5.81
C GLU A 21 -9.45 -9.07 4.39
N ASP A 22 -9.33 -10.03 3.48
CA ASP A 22 -9.65 -9.83 2.06
C ASP A 22 -11.13 -9.48 1.84
N TYR A 23 -12.04 -10.12 2.56
CA TYR A 23 -13.47 -9.88 2.47
C TYR A 23 -13.87 -8.44 2.85
N GLU A 24 -13.05 -7.73 3.64
CA GLU A 24 -13.30 -6.33 4.01
C GLU A 24 -13.08 -5.38 2.83
N ILE A 25 -12.24 -5.77 1.85
CA ILE A 25 -11.75 -4.89 0.78
C ILE A 25 -11.98 -5.41 -0.63
N TYR A 26 -12.44 -6.65 -0.79
CA TYR A 26 -12.49 -7.33 -2.09
C TYR A 26 -13.30 -6.56 -3.15
N GLU A 27 -14.52 -6.12 -2.83
CA GLU A 27 -15.38 -5.40 -3.77
C GLU A 27 -14.75 -4.07 -4.21
N LEU A 28 -14.14 -3.35 -3.26
CA LEU A 28 -13.45 -2.11 -3.53
C LEU A 28 -12.18 -2.35 -4.37
N ALA A 29 -11.41 -3.39 -4.06
CA ALA A 29 -10.23 -3.77 -4.82
C ALA A 29 -10.61 -4.14 -6.27
N PHE A 30 -11.74 -4.82 -6.48
CA PHE A 30 -12.27 -5.09 -7.82
C PHE A 30 -12.61 -3.79 -8.55
N LEU A 31 -13.35 -2.88 -7.92
CA LEU A 31 -13.70 -1.57 -8.49
C LEU A 31 -12.44 -0.76 -8.86
N ILE A 32 -11.46 -0.70 -7.97
CA ILE A 32 -10.19 0.00 -8.23
C ILE A 32 -9.49 -0.60 -9.44
N ALA A 33 -9.35 -1.92 -9.52
CA ALA A 33 -8.70 -2.57 -10.66
C ALA A 33 -9.45 -2.26 -11.97
N PHE A 34 -10.78 -2.28 -11.92
CA PHE A 34 -11.64 -1.98 -13.07
C PHE A 34 -11.49 -0.53 -13.55
N GLU A 35 -11.49 0.46 -12.66
CA GLU A 35 -11.41 1.88 -13.03
C GLU A 35 -9.99 2.34 -13.38
N THR A 36 -8.99 1.79 -12.70
CA THR A 36 -7.60 2.22 -12.86
C THR A 36 -6.87 1.45 -13.96
N GLY A 37 -7.24 0.18 -14.18
CA GLY A 37 -6.50 -0.75 -15.05
C GLY A 37 -5.25 -1.35 -14.38
N CYS A 38 -5.07 -1.16 -13.06
CA CYS A 38 -3.94 -1.76 -12.34
C CYS A 38 -4.08 -3.28 -12.17
N ARG A 39 -3.01 -3.94 -11.72
CA ARG A 39 -3.04 -5.38 -11.44
C ARG A 39 -3.92 -5.63 -10.23
N ALA A 40 -4.56 -6.81 -10.20
CA ALA A 40 -5.39 -7.22 -9.06
C ALA A 40 -4.67 -7.06 -7.72
N ILE A 41 -3.39 -7.44 -7.62
CA ILE A 41 -2.65 -7.30 -6.35
C ILE A 41 -2.46 -5.83 -5.93
N ASP A 42 -2.28 -4.92 -6.89
CA ASP A 42 -2.07 -3.50 -6.59
C ASP A 42 -3.33 -2.90 -5.97
N SER A 43 -4.50 -3.30 -6.46
CA SER A 43 -5.78 -2.76 -6.01
C SER A 43 -6.12 -3.14 -4.57
N PHE A 44 -5.61 -4.24 -4.03
CA PHE A 44 -5.78 -4.59 -2.61
C PHE A 44 -5.08 -3.59 -1.70
N TYR A 45 -3.83 -3.20 -2.02
CA TYR A 45 -3.12 -2.19 -1.22
C TYR A 45 -3.79 -0.81 -1.32
N ILE A 46 -4.30 -0.44 -2.50
CA ILE A 46 -5.03 0.82 -2.71
C ILE A 46 -6.36 0.79 -1.93
N ALA A 47 -7.09 -0.34 -1.96
CA ALA A 47 -8.33 -0.52 -1.22
C ALA A 47 -8.10 -0.42 0.30
N THR A 48 -7.05 -1.06 0.81
CA THR A 48 -6.66 -0.97 2.23
C THR A 48 -6.40 0.47 2.63
N ALA A 49 -5.60 1.21 1.84
CA ALA A 49 -5.33 2.62 2.10
C ALA A 49 -6.61 3.46 2.09
N LYS A 50 -7.52 3.20 1.14
CA LYS A 50 -8.80 3.91 1.03
C LYS A 50 -9.74 3.65 2.22
N VAL A 51 -9.89 2.39 2.62
CA VAL A 51 -10.79 2.00 3.73
C VAL A 51 -10.29 2.50 5.08
N ARG A 52 -8.98 2.57 5.27
CA ARG A 52 -8.36 3.04 6.51
C ARG A 52 -8.08 4.55 6.54
N ASP A 53 -8.49 5.29 5.50
CA ASP A 53 -8.16 6.70 5.30
C ASP A 53 -6.66 6.98 5.50
N ALA A 54 -5.84 6.06 4.96
CA ALA A 54 -4.40 6.03 5.15
C ALA A 54 -3.66 6.48 3.88
N ILE A 55 -2.37 6.76 4.05
CA ILE A 55 -1.46 7.06 2.95
C ILE A 55 -0.89 5.76 2.39
N LEU A 56 -0.93 5.58 1.07
CA LEU A 56 -0.20 4.50 0.41
C LEU A 56 1.25 4.93 0.14
N VAL A 57 2.22 4.19 0.68
CA VAL A 57 3.64 4.37 0.37
C VAL A 57 4.14 3.15 -0.37
N SER A 58 4.74 3.32 -1.55
CA SER A 58 5.22 2.20 -2.37
C SER A 58 6.49 2.54 -3.14
N ASN A 59 7.24 1.50 -3.50
CA ASN A 59 8.34 1.56 -4.46
C ASN A 59 7.92 1.12 -5.88
N ASP A 60 6.64 0.89 -6.12
CA ASP A 60 6.10 0.65 -7.46
C ASP A 60 5.38 1.91 -7.94
N ARG A 61 5.95 2.60 -8.94
CA ARG A 61 5.39 3.84 -9.48
C ARG A 61 4.00 3.63 -10.11
N ALA A 62 3.80 2.51 -10.80
CA ALA A 62 2.52 2.24 -11.47
C ALA A 62 1.39 2.03 -10.43
N GLN A 63 1.71 1.43 -9.28
CA GLN A 63 0.79 1.32 -8.16
C GLN A 63 0.44 2.70 -7.58
N VAL A 64 1.44 3.56 -7.36
CA VAL A 64 1.23 4.93 -6.84
C VAL A 64 0.36 5.76 -7.79
N GLU A 65 0.63 5.70 -9.09
CA GLU A 65 -0.16 6.39 -10.11
C GLU A 65 -1.62 5.89 -10.14
N SER A 66 -1.82 4.58 -10.03
CA SER A 66 -3.16 3.98 -9.96
C SER A 66 -3.91 4.42 -8.70
N ALA A 67 -3.23 4.47 -7.56
CA ALA A 67 -3.80 4.96 -6.30
C ALA A 67 -4.24 6.43 -6.41
N ARG A 68 -3.38 7.28 -6.98
CA ARG A 68 -3.67 8.69 -7.23
C ARG A 68 -4.84 8.87 -8.19
N LYS A 69 -4.91 8.06 -9.25
CA LYS A 69 -6.04 8.06 -10.21
C LYS A 69 -7.38 7.74 -9.53
N PHE A 70 -7.38 6.87 -8.51
CA PHE A 70 -8.56 6.55 -7.70
C PHE A 70 -8.81 7.53 -6.54
N GLY A 71 -7.96 8.55 -6.37
CA GLY A 71 -8.11 9.56 -5.31
C GLY A 71 -7.63 9.09 -3.93
N VAL A 72 -6.67 8.17 -3.86
CA VAL A 72 -5.94 7.81 -2.63
C VAL A 72 -4.67 8.65 -2.54
N ASN A 73 -4.38 9.17 -1.34
CA ASN A 73 -3.12 9.87 -1.08
C ASN A 73 -1.96 8.86 -1.11
N ALA A 74 -1.06 8.99 -2.09
CA ALA A 74 -0.02 8.01 -2.31
C ALA A 74 1.31 8.65 -2.71
N PHE A 75 2.43 8.02 -2.30
CA PHE A 75 3.79 8.50 -2.54
C PHE A 75 4.71 7.36 -2.99
N TYR A 76 5.55 7.68 -3.97
CA TYR A 76 6.64 6.86 -4.46
C TYR A 76 7.88 7.08 -3.59
N LEU A 77 8.14 6.14 -2.68
CA LEU A 77 9.05 6.32 -1.55
C LEU A 77 10.48 6.73 -1.95
N ILE A 78 11.03 6.15 -3.02
CA ILE A 78 12.42 6.43 -3.44
C ILE A 78 12.62 7.90 -3.83
N GLU A 79 11.58 8.56 -4.36
CA GLU A 79 11.68 9.96 -4.83
C GLU A 79 11.03 10.94 -3.87
N GLU A 80 9.98 10.52 -3.16
CA GLU A 80 9.10 11.42 -2.40
C GLU A 80 9.26 11.25 -0.87
N PHE A 81 10.42 10.77 -0.42
CA PHE A 81 10.68 10.49 0.99
C PHE A 81 10.55 11.73 1.89
N GLU A 82 11.02 12.88 1.43
CA GLU A 82 10.96 14.12 2.22
C GLU A 82 9.54 14.70 2.28
N GLU A 83 8.73 14.52 1.23
CA GLU A 83 7.30 14.83 1.25
C GLU A 83 6.54 13.96 2.25
N ILE A 84 6.83 12.65 2.27
CA ILE A 84 6.23 11.72 3.25
C ILE A 84 6.56 12.17 4.67
N LYS A 85 7.83 12.48 4.96
CA LYS A 85 8.24 12.98 6.28
C LYS A 85 7.51 14.24 6.70
N LYS A 86 7.36 15.21 5.79
CA LYS A 86 6.61 16.43 6.09
C LYS A 86 5.17 16.08 6.43
N LYS A 87 4.54 15.21 5.64
CA LYS A 87 3.14 14.83 5.83
C LYS A 87 2.86 14.09 7.14
N LEU A 88 3.82 13.30 7.62
CA LEU A 88 3.69 12.56 8.89
C LEU A 88 3.94 13.42 10.13
N ASN A 89 4.50 14.63 9.97
CA ASN A 89 4.76 15.57 11.06
C ASN A 89 3.75 16.72 11.14
N GLU A 90 2.75 16.73 10.25
CA GLU A 90 1.57 17.63 10.29
C GLU A 90 0.55 17.14 11.33
#